data_AF-A0A7V0TMJ5-F1
#
_entry.id   AF-A0A7V0TMJ5-F1
#
_cell.length_a   1.000
_cell.length_b   1.000
_cell.length_c   1.000
_cell.angle_alpha   90.00
_cell.angle_beta   90.00
_cell.angle_gamma   90.00
#
_symmetry.space_group_name_H-M   'P 1'
#
loop_
_entity.id
_entity.type
_entity.pdbx_description
1 polymer ?
#
loop_
_entity_poly.entity_id
_entity_poly.type
_entity_poly.pdbx_seq_one_letter_code
_entity_poly.pdbx_strand_id
1 'polypeptide(L)'
;MLNIAESSSGFSSRDRRHFIGIARGSAFECVAIMEYLFDSGEITSNDYYSSFKRPEEISKMLFVMTENMRIKSVSLRGRNTL
;
A
#
# COMPACT_ATOMS: atom_id res chain seq x y z
N MET A 1 2.66 6.17 5.80
CA MET A 1 3.64 5.75 6.82
C MET A 1 2.99 5.08 8.02
N LEU A 2 2.01 5.71 8.70
CA LEU A 2 1.33 5.16 9.88
C LEU A 2 0.81 3.71 9.71
N ASN A 3 0.04 3.45 8.66
CA ASN A 3 -0.52 2.13 8.40
C ASN A 3 0.53 1.05 8.07
N ILE A 4 1.71 1.45 7.57
CA ILE A 4 2.82 0.50 7.33
C ILE A 4 3.49 0.13 8.65
N ALA A 5 3.65 1.10 9.56
CA ALA A 5 4.17 0.85 10.89
C ALA A 5 3.22 -0.05 11.71
N GLU A 6 1.92 0.20 11.66
CA GLU A 6 0.90 -0.62 12.34
C GLU A 6 0.82 -2.05 11.77
N SER A 7 1.01 -2.19 10.45
CA SER A 7 1.20 -3.52 9.85
C SER A 7 2.43 -4.24 10.44
N SER A 8 3.47 -3.51 10.83
CA SER A 8 4.74 -4.10 11.27
C SER A 8 4.66 -4.59 12.72
N SER A 9 3.84 -3.96 13.56
CA SER A 9 3.52 -4.40 14.93
C SER A 9 2.54 -5.58 14.98
N GLY A 10 1.76 -5.81 13.91
CA GLY A 10 0.75 -6.87 13.86
C GLY A 10 1.30 -8.30 14.03
N PHE A 11 0.69 -9.09 14.92
CA PHE A 11 1.15 -10.46 15.24
C PHE A 11 0.81 -11.46 14.13
N SER A 12 -0.40 -11.44 13.57
CA SER A 12 -0.83 -12.40 12.54
C SER A 12 -0.66 -11.87 11.12
N SER A 13 -0.45 -12.74 10.14
CA SER A 13 -0.43 -12.33 8.71
C SER A 13 -1.75 -11.71 8.25
N ARG A 14 -2.87 -11.98 8.96
CA ARG A 14 -4.16 -11.35 8.68
C ARG A 14 -4.13 -9.87 9.06
N ASP A 15 -3.63 -9.55 10.25
CA ASP A 15 -3.58 -8.17 10.77
C ASP A 15 -2.62 -7.33 9.93
N ARG A 16 -1.45 -7.87 9.58
CA ARG A 16 -0.50 -7.16 8.70
C ARG A 16 -1.13 -6.82 7.35
N ARG A 17 -1.82 -7.79 6.72
CA ARG A 17 -2.50 -7.54 5.43
C ARG A 17 -3.60 -6.49 5.53
N HIS A 18 -4.34 -6.45 6.63
CA HIS A 18 -5.37 -5.43 6.84
C HIS A 18 -4.77 -4.03 6.78
N PHE A 19 -3.74 -3.76 7.58
CA PHE A 19 -3.09 -2.45 7.61
C PHE A 19 -2.29 -2.11 6.34
N ILE A 20 -1.65 -3.09 5.68
CA ILE A 20 -1.04 -2.88 4.35
C ILE A 20 -2.11 -2.51 3.31
N GLY A 21 -3.29 -3.13 3.38
CA GLY A 21 -4.44 -2.79 2.53
C GLY A 21 -4.85 -1.32 2.70
N ILE A 22 -4.99 -0.87 3.95
CA ILE A 22 -5.29 0.53 4.26
C ILE A 22 -4.16 1.45 3.76
N ALA A 23 -2.89 1.09 4.00
CA ALA A 23 -1.74 1.87 3.54
C ALA A 23 -1.74 2.08 2.02
N ARG A 24 -2.14 1.05 1.25
CA ARG A 24 -2.25 1.12 -0.21
C ARG A 24 -3.43 1.99 -0.65
N GLY A 25 -4.57 1.89 0.05
CA GLY A 25 -5.70 2.79 -0.16
C GLY A 25 -5.29 4.26 0.00
N SER A 26 -4.61 4.59 1.10
CA SER A 26 -4.11 5.95 1.34
C SER A 26 -3.12 6.45 0.28
N ALA A 27 -2.33 5.56 -0.33
CA ALA A 27 -1.44 5.94 -1.44
C ALA A 27 -2.24 6.37 -2.68
N PHE A 28 -3.34 5.69 -3.00
CA PHE A 28 -4.24 6.08 -4.09
C PHE A 28 -5.02 7.36 -3.79
N GLU A 29 -5.48 7.53 -2.56
CA GLU A 29 -6.13 8.77 -2.12
C GLU A 29 -5.19 9.98 -2.28
N CYS A 30 -3.91 9.84 -1.94
CA CYS A 30 -2.92 10.90 -2.20
C CYS A 30 -2.80 11.25 -3.69
N VAL A 31 -2.86 10.26 -4.59
CA VAL A 31 -2.82 10.53 -6.03
C VAL A 31 -4.06 11.32 -6.47
N ALA A 32 -5.24 10.90 -6.04
CA ALA A 32 -6.49 11.59 -6.35
C ALA A 32 -6.51 13.03 -5.81
N ILE A 33 -5.96 13.26 -4.61
CA ILE A 33 -5.82 14.61 -4.05
C ILE A 33 -4.85 15.46 -4.89
N MET A 34 -3.71 14.90 -5.32
CA MET A 34 -2.77 15.62 -6.17
C MET A 34 -3.38 15.96 -7.54
N GLU A 35 -4.15 15.04 -8.13
CA GLU A 35 -4.90 15.30 -9.37
C GLU A 35 -5.87 16.46 -9.18
N TYR A 36 -6.68 16.43 -8.11
CA TYR A 36 -7.59 17.52 -7.80
C TYR A 36 -6.88 18.87 -7.62
N LEU A 37 -5.77 18.90 -6.86
CA LEU A 37 -5.00 20.12 -6.63
C LEU A 37 -4.36 20.67 -7.91
N PHE A 38 -3.95 19.79 -8.81
CA PHE A 38 -3.41 20.18 -10.11
C PHE A 38 -4.52 20.79 -10.99
N ASP A 39 -5.68 20.13 -11.06
CA ASP A 39 -6.83 20.59 -11.83
C ASP A 39 -7.40 21.91 -11.30
N SER A 40 -7.32 22.15 -9.98
CA SER A 40 -7.72 23.41 -9.36
C SER A 40 -6.67 24.52 -9.47
N GLY A 41 -5.50 24.24 -10.05
CA GLY A 41 -4.41 25.21 -10.20
C GLY A 41 -3.66 25.55 -8.91
N GLU A 42 -3.82 24.74 -7.85
CA GLU A 42 -3.18 24.94 -6.54
C GLU A 42 -1.73 24.45 -6.52
N ILE A 43 -1.38 23.55 -7.44
CA ILE A 43 0.00 23.06 -7.62
C ILE A 43 0.42 23.14 -9.09
N THR A 44 1.72 23.30 -9.34
CA THR A 44 2.23 23.35 -10.71
C THR A 44 2.30 21.94 -11.31
N SER A 45 2.42 21.87 -12.64
CA SER A 45 2.70 20.59 -13.33
C SER A 45 4.00 19.95 -12.81
N ASN A 46 5.02 20.75 -12.49
CA ASN A 46 6.27 20.24 -11.93
C ASN A 46 6.06 19.61 -10.54
N ASP A 47 5.26 20.24 -9.68
CA ASP A 47 4.91 19.69 -8.35
C ASP A 47 4.11 18.39 -8.48
N TYR A 48 3.16 18.35 -9.41
CA TYR A 48 2.35 17.18 -9.71
C TYR A 48 3.22 15.99 -10.18
N TYR A 49 4.00 16.16 -11.26
CA TYR A 49 4.81 15.08 -11.82
C TYR A 49 5.94 14.63 -10.88
N SER A 50 6.54 15.53 -10.10
CA SER A 50 7.58 15.17 -9.12
C SER A 50 7.02 14.42 -7.90
N SER A 51 5.72 14.55 -7.63
CA SER A 51 5.05 13.91 -6.50
C SER A 51 4.36 12.59 -6.87
N PHE A 52 3.97 12.39 -8.13
CA PHE A 52 3.24 11.20 -8.61
C PHE A 52 4.07 9.90 -8.54
N LYS A 53 5.39 9.96 -8.78
CA LYS A 53 6.25 8.77 -8.85
C LYS A 53 6.32 8.00 -7.53
N ARG A 54 6.19 8.68 -6.39
CA ARG A 54 6.37 8.08 -5.06
C ARG A 54 5.18 7.21 -4.62
N PRO A 55 3.91 7.69 -4.66
CA PRO A 55 2.76 6.87 -4.33
C PRO A 55 2.58 5.65 -5.23
N GLU A 56 2.91 5.75 -6.52
CA GLU A 56 2.83 4.63 -7.46
C GLU A 56 3.75 3.48 -7.05
N GLU A 57 5.03 3.79 -6.81
CA GLU A 57 6.02 2.79 -6.38
C GLU A 57 5.66 2.20 -5.01
N ILE A 58 5.18 3.03 -4.07
CA ILE A 58 4.68 2.55 -2.78
C ILE A 58 3.50 1.57 -2.98
N SER A 59 2.54 1.90 -3.84
CA SER A 59 1.38 1.03 -4.10
C SER A 59 1.80 -0.33 -4.68
N LYS A 60 2.76 -0.36 -5.61
CA LYS A 60 3.34 -1.60 -6.16
C LYS A 60 4.04 -2.42 -5.08
N MET A 61 4.88 -1.79 -4.24
CA MET A 61 5.57 -2.48 -3.15
C MET A 61 4.59 -3.10 -2.15
N LEU A 62 3.55 -2.35 -1.74
CA LEU A 62 2.53 -2.83 -0.80
C LEU A 62 1.69 -3.97 -1.38
N PHE A 63 1.41 -3.94 -2.69
CA PHE A 63 0.74 -5.04 -3.38
C PHE A 63 1.56 -6.34 -3.32
N VAL A 64 2.83 -6.29 -3.70
CA VAL A 64 3.72 -7.47 -3.67
C VAL A 64 3.86 -8.01 -2.23
N MET A 65 3.98 -7.12 -1.24
CA MET A 65 4.06 -7.50 0.17
C MET A 65 2.81 -8.26 0.63
N THR A 66 1.62 -7.81 0.22
CA THR A 66 0.34 -8.46 0.55
C THR A 66 0.24 -9.85 -0.09
N GLU A 67 0.65 -9.98 -1.36
CA GLU A 67 0.57 -11.26 -2.08
C GLU A 67 1.54 -12.30 -1.48
N ASN A 68 2.75 -11.89 -1.11
CA ASN A 68 3.71 -12.77 -0.43
C ASN A 68 3.18 -13.33 0.89
N MET A 69 2.43 -12.53 1.65
CA MET A 69 1.78 -12.99 2.89
C MET A 69 0.62 -13.96 2.62
N ARG A 70 -0.05 -13.85 1.47
CA ARG A 70 -1.09 -14.79 1.04
C ARG A 70 -0.48 -16.15 0.70
N ILE A 71 0.57 -16.17 -0.11
CA ILE A 71 1.27 -17.41 -0.54
C ILE A 71 1.78 -18.21 0.66
N LYS A 72 2.45 -17.55 1.63
CA LYS A 72 2.94 -18.21 2.86
C LYS A 72 1.82 -18.91 3.64
N SER A 73 0.63 -18.31 3.70
CA SER A 73 -0.52 -18.88 4.43
C SER A 73 -1.15 -20.11 3.76
N VAL A 74 -0.98 -20.24 2.44
CA VAL A 74 -1.44 -21.41 1.67
C VAL A 74 -0.43 -22.56 1.80
N SER A 75 0.87 -22.25 1.68
CA SER A 75 1.96 -23.24 1.83
C SER A 75 2.00 -23.89 3.22
N LEU A 76 1.65 -23.16 4.28
CA LEU A 76 1.58 -23.73 5.64
C LEU A 76 0.38 -24.67 5.83
N ARG A 77 -0.76 -24.40 5.18
CA ARG A 77 -1.94 -25.28 5.26
C ARG A 77 -1.74 -26.62 4.54
N GLY A 78 -1.00 -26.64 3.43
CA GLY A 78 -0.66 -27.86 2.71
C GLY A 78 0.36 -28.77 3.42
N ARG A 79 1.04 -28.29 4.47
CA ARG A 79 2.01 -29.09 5.25
C ARG A 79 1.44 -29.74 6.52
N ASN A 80 0.31 -29.24 7.03
CA ASN A 80 -0.33 -29.74 8.25
C ASN A 80 -1.45 -30.77 7.97
N THR A 81 -1.48 -31.37 6.78
CA THR A 81 -2.50 -32.35 6.35
C THR A 81 -1.92 -33.75 6.08
N LEU A 82 -0.71 -34.03 6.58
CA LEU A 82 -0.05 -35.33 6.55
C LEU A 82 0.23 -35.82 7.97
#